data_AF-A0A3D4QGN7-F1
#
_entry.id   AF-A0A3D4QGN7-F1
#
_cell.length_a   1.000
_cell.length_b   1.000
_cell.length_c   1.000
_cell.angle_alpha   90.00
_cell.angle_beta   90.00
_cell.angle_gamma   90.00
#
_symmetry.space_group_name_H-M   'P 1'
#
loop_
_entity.id
_entity.type
_entity.pdbx_description
1 polymer ?
#
loop_
_entity_poly.entity_id
_entity_poly.type
_entity_poly.pdbx_seq_one_letter_code
_entity_poly.pdbx_strand_id
1 'polypeptide(L)' 'MSDDDRVIKFPQSRVPGTSKSRPVKDLGRTPFAEMIDPEGKRGTGHWCSRCQGVWYGFPIETQCPVCGNRHG' A
#
# COMPACT_ATOMS: atom_id res chain seq x y z
N MET A 1 -9.20 -20.02 16.54
CA MET A 1 -8.39 -18.99 17.24
C MET A 1 -8.45 -17.76 16.37
N SER A 2 -9.33 -16.84 16.72
CA SER A 2 -9.61 -15.64 15.94
C SER A 2 -8.35 -14.79 15.86
N ASP A 3 -8.03 -14.34 14.65
CA ASP A 3 -6.79 -13.66 14.24
C ASP A 3 -6.70 -12.20 14.74
N ASP A 4 -7.14 -11.99 16.00
CA ASP A 4 -7.33 -10.69 16.65
C ASP A 4 -6.15 -10.30 17.56
N ASP A 5 -5.03 -11.05 17.49
CA ASP A 5 -3.90 -10.96 18.44
C ASP A 5 -2.52 -10.65 17.80
N ARG A 6 -2.48 -10.18 16.54
CA ARG A 6 -1.26 -9.61 15.93
C ARG A 6 -1.39 -8.10 15.79
N VAL A 7 -1.19 -7.37 16.89
CA VAL A 7 -1.31 -5.91 16.92
C VAL A 7 -0.29 -5.25 15.98
N ILE A 8 -0.74 -4.59 14.90
CA ILE A 8 0.13 -3.73 14.08
C ILE A 8 -0.48 -2.35 13.79
N LYS A 9 0.07 -1.35 14.48
CA LYS A 9 -0.06 0.12 14.33
C LYS A 9 1.26 0.66 14.94
N PHE A 10 2.15 1.47 14.37
CA PHE A 10 2.01 2.81 13.82
C PHE A 10 3.41 3.37 13.43
N PRO A 11 3.54 4.26 12.44
CA PRO A 11 2.94 4.16 11.10
C PRO A 11 3.56 2.93 10.41
N GLN A 12 2.99 2.39 9.34
CA GLN A 12 3.68 1.26 8.71
C GLN A 12 3.50 1.07 7.21
N SER A 13 4.64 0.77 6.61
CA SER A 13 5.01 0.43 5.23
C SER A 13 6.55 0.48 5.33
N ARG A 14 7.38 -0.46 4.90
CA ARG A 14 7.36 -1.23 3.65
C ARG A 14 7.70 -2.69 3.91
N VAL A 15 6.85 -3.57 3.44
CA VAL A 15 7.11 -4.99 3.24
C VAL A 15 7.50 -5.18 1.78
N PRO A 16 8.55 -5.95 1.44
CA PRO A 16 8.86 -6.24 0.05
C PRO A 16 7.75 -7.10 -0.58
N GLY A 17 7.35 -6.76 -1.80
CA GLY A 17 6.40 -7.57 -2.55
C GLY A 17 6.94 -8.98 -2.81
N THR A 18 6.03 -9.95 -2.96
CA THR A 18 6.40 -11.35 -3.22
C THR A 18 6.90 -11.50 -4.66
N SER A 19 8.17 -11.88 -4.82
CA SER A 19 8.89 -12.18 -6.08
C SER A 19 8.80 -11.12 -7.20
N LYS A 20 9.97 -10.67 -7.66
CA LYS A 20 10.10 -9.77 -8.83
C LYS A 20 9.55 -10.36 -10.14
N SER A 21 9.30 -11.67 -10.19
CA SER A 21 8.86 -12.39 -11.39
C SER A 21 7.34 -12.53 -11.53
N ARG A 22 6.55 -12.14 -10.51
CA ARG A 22 5.09 -12.30 -10.56
C ARG A 22 4.43 -11.01 -11.09
N PRO A 23 3.39 -11.11 -11.94
CA PRO A 23 2.58 -9.94 -12.27
C PRO A 23 1.99 -9.34 -10.99
N VAL A 24 2.24 -8.05 -10.80
CA VAL A 24 1.76 -7.26 -9.66
C VAL A 24 0.46 -6.58 -10.07
N LYS A 25 -0.57 -6.69 -9.22
CA LYS A 25 -1.83 -5.95 -9.43
C LYS A 25 -1.61 -4.47 -9.12
N ASP A 26 -2.02 -3.58 -10.03
CA ASP A 26 -2.13 -2.15 -9.73
C ASP A 26 -3.43 -1.89 -8.95
N LEU A 27 -3.29 -1.25 -7.79
CA LEU A 27 -4.37 -0.91 -6.87
C LEU A 27 -4.75 0.58 -6.94
N GLY A 28 -4.05 1.36 -7.78
CA GLY A 28 -4.33 2.77 -8.01
C GLY A 28 -3.66 3.71 -7.02
N ARG A 29 -4.10 4.98 -7.07
CA ARG A 29 -3.58 6.07 -6.26
C ARG A 29 -4.48 6.36 -5.06
N THR A 30 -3.90 6.88 -3.99
CA THR A 30 -4.70 7.37 -2.86
C THR A 30 -5.36 8.70 -3.24
N PRO A 31 -6.51 9.06 -2.63
CA PRO A 31 -7.13 10.37 -2.87
C PRO A 31 -6.21 11.55 -2.55
N PHE A 32 -5.35 11.39 -1.53
CA PHE A 32 -4.35 12.39 -1.18
C PHE A 32 -3.29 12.53 -2.28
N ALA A 33 -2.83 11.42 -2.83
CA ALA A 33 -1.88 11.42 -3.93
C ALA A 33 -2.46 12.07 -5.19
N GLU A 34 -3.72 11.78 -5.53
CA GLU A 34 -4.42 12.41 -6.65
C GLU A 34 -4.60 13.92 -6.46
N MET A 35 -4.82 14.37 -5.22
CA MET A 35 -4.98 15.80 -4.91
C MET A 35 -3.67 16.58 -5.07
N ILE A 36 -2.54 16.02 -4.63
CA ILE A 36 -1.24 16.70 -4.64
C ILE A 36 -0.52 16.54 -5.99
N ASP A 37 -0.66 15.39 -6.64
CA ASP A 37 -0.04 15.08 -7.94
C ASP A 37 -1.00 14.30 -8.86
N PRO A 38 -1.91 15.02 -9.55
CA PRO A 38 -2.88 14.43 -10.48
C PRO A 38 -2.21 13.66 -11.64
N GLU A 39 -0.98 14.02 -12.02
CA GLU A 39 -0.22 13.35 -13.07
C GLU A 39 0.49 12.09 -12.57
N GLY A 40 0.63 11.91 -11.25
CA GLY A 40 1.20 10.72 -10.63
C GLY A 40 2.72 10.54 -10.83
N LYS A 41 3.43 11.61 -11.19
CA LYS A 41 4.88 11.58 -11.49
C LYS A 41 5.77 11.43 -10.25
N ARG A 42 5.27 11.78 -9.06
CA ARG A 42 6.02 11.89 -7.79
C ARG A 42 5.53 10.89 -6.73
N GLY A 43 4.63 9.97 -7.10
CA GLY A 43 4.11 8.94 -6.21
C GLY A 43 5.15 7.88 -5.87
N THR A 44 5.11 7.39 -4.62
CA THR A 44 5.85 6.22 -4.15
C THR A 44 4.96 4.99 -4.24
N GLY A 45 5.51 3.88 -4.74
CA GLY A 45 4.82 2.60 -4.76
C GLY A 45 4.93 1.87 -3.42
N HIS A 46 3.79 1.37 -2.93
CA HIS A 46 3.65 0.61 -1.69
C HIS A 46 3.00 -0.74 -1.97
N TRP A 47 3.51 -1.81 -1.37
CA TRP A 47 2.94 -3.15 -1.49
C TRP A 47 1.77 -3.35 -0.51
N CYS A 48 0.79 -4.17 -0.91
CA CYS A 48 -0.27 -4.68 -0.07
C CYS A 48 -0.36 -6.21 -0.21
N SER A 49 -0.13 -6.92 0.88
CA SER A 49 -0.06 -8.37 1.04
C SER A 49 -1.43 -9.00 1.03
N ARG A 50 -2.43 -8.27 1.55
CA ARG A 50 -3.84 -8.65 1.49
C ARG A 50 -4.40 -8.56 0.07
N CYS A 51 -4.07 -7.49 -0.66
CA CYS A 51 -4.54 -7.29 -2.03
C CYS A 51 -3.60 -7.87 -3.09
N GLN A 52 -2.40 -8.29 -2.69
CA GLN A 52 -1.30 -8.76 -3.53
C GLN A 52 -1.00 -7.81 -4.71
N GLY A 53 -0.87 -6.52 -4.39
CA GLY A 53 -0.72 -5.47 -5.39
C GLY A 53 0.03 -4.24 -4.88
N VAL A 54 0.35 -3.33 -5.80
CA VAL A 54 0.99 -2.05 -5.51
C VAL A 54 -0.04 -0.93 -5.60
N TRP A 55 -0.03 -0.04 -4.61
CA TRP A 55 -0.75 1.23 -4.64
C TRP A 55 0.25 2.39 -4.59
N TYR A 56 -0.15 3.55 -5.06
CA TYR A 56 0.70 4.72 -5.19
C TYR A 56 0.23 5.84 -4.25
N GLY A 57 1.16 6.32 -3.43
CA GLY A 57 0.90 7.36 -2.42
C GLY A 57 2.13 8.22 -2.18
N PHE A 58 2.05 9.16 -1.27
CA PHE A 58 3.21 9.88 -0.74
C PHE A 58 3.89 9.09 0.39
N PRO A 59 5.19 9.32 0.68
CA PRO A 59 5.94 8.53 1.66
C PRO A 59 5.36 8.46 3.07
N ILE A 60 4.53 9.42 3.45
CA ILE A 60 3.84 9.49 4.74
C ILE A 60 2.60 8.59 4.79
N GLU A 61 2.13 8.13 3.64
CA GLU A 61 0.96 7.27 3.51
C GLU A 61 1.35 5.82 3.75
N THR A 62 0.49 5.15 4.51
CA THR A 62 0.77 3.81 5.04
C THR A 62 -0.43 2.88 4.89
N GLN A 63 -1.56 3.38 4.41
CA GLN A 63 -2.80 2.65 4.37
C GLN A 63 -3.16 2.32 2.93
N CYS A 64 -3.31 1.03 2.64
CA CYS A 64 -3.83 0.57 1.36
C CYS A 64 -5.22 1.18 1.11
N PRO A 65 -5.45 1.85 -0.03
CA PRO A 65 -6.73 2.50 -0.32
C PRO A 65 -7.87 1.51 -0.57
N VAL A 66 -7.55 0.24 -0.85
CA VAL A 66 -8.54 -0.80 -1.18
C VAL A 66 -9.05 -1.53 0.07
N CYS A 67 -8.17 -1.99 0.95
CA CYS A 67 -8.54 -2.84 2.09
C CYS A 67 -8.23 -2.23 3.46
N GLY A 68 -7.66 -1.02 3.50
CA GLY A 68 -7.27 -0.36 4.75
C GLY A 68 -6.07 -1.00 5.46
N ASN A 69 -5.44 -2.03 4.89
CA ASN A 69 -4.27 -2.66 5.47
C ASN A 69 -3.12 -1.66 5.60
N ARG A 70 -2.42 -1.72 6.72
CA ARG A 70 -1.22 -0.91 6.94
C ARG A 70 0.06 -1.73 6.94
N HIS A 71 -0.02 -3.05 7.11
CA HIS A 71 1.17 -3.90 7.13
C HIS A 71 1.40 -4.58 5.79
N GLY A 72 1.80 -3.76 4.82
CA GLY A 72 2.27 -4.18 3.50
C GLY A 72 1.44 -5.24 2.83
#